data_AF-A0AAJ7PD38-F1
#
_entry.id   AF-A0AAJ7PD38-F1
#
_cell.length_a   1.000
_cell.length_b   1.000
_cell.length_c   1.000
_cell.angle_alpha   90.00
_cell.angle_beta   90.00
_cell.angle_gamma   90.00
#
_symmetry.space_group_name_H-M   'P 1'
#
loop_
_entity.id
_entity.type
_entity.pdbx_description
1 polymer ?
#
loop_
_entity_poly.entity_id
_entity_poly.type
_entity_poly.pdbx_seq_one_letter_code
_entity_poly.pdbx_strand_id
1 'polypeptide(L)'
;MWSCLGKCFQRLNQRHYALICKVSCVQQLCSSSSEFTDSCYNGLYPGHIPTTPIQKALLAVGSGVAALQDPYRHDMVAVLGETTGHLALINLRDRMRNDPEGYTILIERPRIRLSTLDLSKMASLPDGSFGREYLRFLEDNHVTPDTRADVKFVDDEELAYVMQRYREVHDLLHTLLGMPTNMLGEVAVKWFEAAQTGLPMCALGAVLGPLRLNTSWPGVDGGGFPKLFNHKTFTVTVHVSGPLGSAEWAAGPLRPQRLL
;
A
#
# COMPACT_ATOMS: atom_id res chain seq x y z
N MET A 1 -25.72 -20.53 73.98
CA MET A 1 -25.87 -19.29 73.17
C MET A 1 -24.56 -18.75 72.56
N TRP A 2 -23.43 -19.48 72.53
CA TRP A 2 -22.16 -18.96 71.97
C TRP A 2 -21.37 -20.03 71.18
N SER A 3 -22.00 -20.71 70.21
CA SER A 3 -21.28 -21.70 69.37
C SER A 3 -21.73 -21.81 67.91
N CYS A 4 -22.81 -21.11 67.50
CA CYS A 4 -23.23 -21.05 66.09
C CYS A 4 -22.74 -19.79 65.33
N LEU A 5 -22.26 -18.75 66.01
CA LEU A 5 -21.80 -17.51 65.36
C LEU A 5 -20.33 -17.59 64.86
N GLY A 6 -19.49 -18.45 65.44
CA GLY A 6 -18.07 -18.55 65.06
C GLY A 6 -17.81 -19.17 63.68
N LYS A 7 -18.65 -20.13 63.25
CA LYS A 7 -18.48 -20.84 61.97
C LYS A 7 -18.85 -19.99 60.75
N CYS A 8 -19.77 -19.02 60.91
CA CYS A 8 -20.14 -18.09 59.85
C CYS A 8 -19.04 -17.04 59.62
N PHE A 9 -18.42 -16.56 60.70
CA PHE A 9 -17.35 -15.56 60.64
C PHE A 9 -16.05 -16.12 60.02
N GLN A 10 -15.69 -17.37 60.33
CA GLN A 10 -14.52 -18.02 59.71
C GLN A 10 -14.68 -18.26 58.20
N ARG A 11 -15.90 -18.58 57.72
CA ARG A 11 -16.17 -18.77 56.28
C ARG A 11 -16.12 -17.46 55.48
N LEU A 12 -16.52 -16.33 56.06
CA LEU A 12 -16.40 -15.02 55.41
C LEU A 12 -14.93 -14.59 55.31
N ASN A 13 -14.14 -14.82 56.37
CA ASN A 13 -12.73 -14.44 56.37
C ASN A 13 -11.90 -15.26 55.36
N GLN A 14 -12.13 -16.57 55.25
CA GLN A 14 -11.49 -17.40 54.21
C GLN A 14 -11.82 -16.96 52.77
N ARG A 15 -13.05 -16.49 52.52
CA ARG A 15 -13.44 -15.98 51.20
C ARG A 15 -12.77 -14.64 50.89
N HIS A 16 -12.58 -13.76 51.88
CA HIS A 16 -11.85 -12.51 51.70
C HIS A 16 -10.36 -12.74 51.45
N TYR A 17 -9.69 -13.64 52.17
CA TYR A 17 -8.29 -13.99 51.88
C TYR A 17 -8.11 -14.63 50.49
N ALA A 18 -9.04 -15.48 50.06
CA ALA A 18 -9.02 -16.07 48.72
C ALA A 18 -9.29 -15.03 47.61
N LEU A 19 -10.15 -14.03 47.86
CA LEU A 19 -10.37 -12.93 46.91
C LEU A 19 -9.15 -12.01 46.83
N ILE A 20 -8.53 -11.67 47.96
CA ILE A 20 -7.33 -10.82 48.01
C ILE A 20 -6.14 -11.52 47.35
N CYS A 21 -5.95 -12.83 47.56
CA CYS A 21 -4.93 -13.61 46.82
C CYS A 21 -5.20 -13.65 45.32
N LYS A 22 -6.47 -13.76 44.88
CA LYS A 22 -6.82 -13.69 43.45
C LYS A 22 -6.57 -12.31 42.86
N VAL A 23 -6.90 -11.24 43.58
CA VAL A 23 -6.65 -9.86 43.11
C VAL A 23 -5.14 -9.59 43.06
N SER A 24 -4.36 -10.04 44.04
CA SER A 24 -2.89 -9.91 44.01
C SER A 24 -2.26 -10.74 42.89
N CYS A 25 -2.77 -11.94 42.61
CA CYS A 25 -2.33 -12.77 41.48
C CYS A 25 -2.69 -12.15 40.12
N VAL A 26 -3.88 -11.57 39.98
CA VAL A 26 -4.31 -10.83 38.77
C VAL A 26 -3.49 -9.56 38.59
N GLN A 27 -3.18 -8.85 39.67
CA GLN A 27 -2.38 -7.63 39.61
C GLN A 27 -0.90 -7.94 39.30
N GLN A 28 -0.39 -9.08 39.76
CA GLN A 28 0.95 -9.56 39.43
C GLN A 28 1.05 -10.16 38.02
N LEU A 29 -0.02 -10.77 37.50
CA LEU A 29 -0.16 -11.16 36.09
C LEU A 29 -0.25 -9.92 35.18
N CYS A 30 -1.01 -8.89 35.58
CA CYS A 30 -1.13 -7.62 34.85
C CYS A 30 0.16 -6.79 34.89
N SER A 31 0.94 -6.84 35.97
CA SER A 31 2.28 -6.24 36.02
C SER A 31 3.33 -7.05 35.25
N SER A 32 3.14 -8.37 35.07
CA SER A 32 4.02 -9.18 34.20
C SER A 32 3.71 -8.98 32.71
N SER A 33 2.48 -8.60 32.36
CA SER A 33 2.10 -8.31 30.97
C SER A 33 2.64 -6.97 30.44
N SER A 34 3.14 -6.08 31.32
CA SER A 34 3.80 -4.84 30.89
C SER A 34 5.30 -4.96 30.67
N GLU A 35 5.91 -6.12 30.94
CA GLU A 35 7.33 -6.40 30.64
C GLU A 35 7.51 -7.34 29.43
N PHE A 36 6.45 -7.64 28.67
CA PHE A 36 6.51 -8.47 27.46
C PHE A 36 6.10 -7.72 26.19
N THR A 37 6.42 -6.42 26.10
CA THR A 37 6.30 -5.65 24.87
C THR A 37 7.59 -4.89 24.51
N ASP A 38 8.75 -5.43 24.88
CA ASP A 38 10.04 -4.79 24.59
C ASP A 38 11.05 -5.70 23.87
N SER A 39 10.58 -6.77 23.20
CA SER A 39 11.45 -7.77 22.54
C SER A 39 11.10 -8.13 21.08
N CYS A 40 10.13 -7.50 20.41
CA CYS A 40 9.64 -8.02 19.12
C CYS A 40 9.59 -7.00 17.96
N TYR A 41 10.65 -6.23 17.75
CA TYR A 41 10.95 -5.65 16.43
C TYR A 41 12.45 -5.78 16.14
N ASN A 42 12.85 -6.95 15.63
CA ASN A 42 14.20 -7.17 15.06
C ASN A 42 14.33 -6.64 13.62
N GLY A 43 13.35 -5.89 13.13
CA GLY A 43 13.28 -5.35 11.77
C GLY A 43 13.17 -3.82 11.79
N LEU A 44 13.54 -3.19 10.67
CA LEU A 44 13.59 -1.71 10.53
C LEU A 44 12.20 -1.05 10.57
N TYR A 45 11.14 -1.83 10.35
CA TYR A 45 9.73 -1.44 10.43
C TYR A 45 8.86 -2.69 10.64
N PRO A 46 7.58 -2.56 11.02
CA PRO A 46 6.70 -3.71 11.24
C PRO A 46 6.59 -4.61 10.00
N GLY A 47 6.90 -5.90 10.16
CA GLY A 47 6.86 -6.87 9.07
C GLY A 47 8.12 -6.93 8.20
N HIS A 48 9.15 -6.14 8.49
CA HIS A 48 10.45 -6.21 7.81
C HIS A 48 11.11 -7.59 8.01
N ILE A 49 11.61 -8.14 6.90
CA ILE A 49 12.35 -9.40 6.82
C ILE A 49 13.76 -9.06 6.30
N PRO A 50 14.79 -9.08 7.16
CA PRO A 50 16.15 -8.80 6.74
C PRO A 50 16.63 -9.87 5.75
N THR A 51 17.31 -9.46 4.69
CA THR A 51 17.83 -10.37 3.66
C THR A 51 19.30 -10.13 3.37
N THR A 52 20.06 -11.20 3.18
CA THR A 52 21.42 -11.10 2.64
C THR A 52 21.38 -10.78 1.15
N PRO A 53 22.47 -10.25 0.54
CA PRO A 53 22.51 -10.00 -0.90
C PRO A 53 22.20 -11.23 -1.75
N ILE A 54 22.62 -12.42 -1.31
CA ILE A 54 22.32 -13.68 -1.99
C ILE A 54 20.84 -14.03 -1.87
N GLN A 55 20.25 -13.94 -0.67
CA GLN A 55 18.82 -14.17 -0.47
C GLN A 55 17.99 -13.19 -1.31
N LYS A 56 18.40 -11.92 -1.36
CA LYS A 56 17.74 -10.89 -2.16
C LYS A 56 17.83 -11.18 -3.66
N ALA A 57 18.99 -11.62 -4.14
CA ALA A 57 19.16 -12.03 -5.53
C ALA A 57 18.30 -13.26 -5.89
N LEU A 58 18.25 -14.26 -5.02
CA LEU A 58 17.40 -15.44 -5.21
C LEU A 58 15.91 -15.08 -5.22
N LEU A 59 15.48 -14.19 -4.31
CA LEU A 59 14.12 -13.65 -4.29
C LEU A 59 13.81 -12.88 -5.57
N ALA A 60 14.72 -12.03 -6.06
CA ALA A 60 14.54 -11.29 -7.30
C ALA A 60 14.36 -12.23 -8.51
N VAL A 61 15.24 -13.24 -8.64
CA VAL A 61 15.16 -14.21 -9.74
C VAL A 61 13.89 -15.05 -9.64
N GLY A 62 13.62 -15.63 -8.47
CA GLY A 62 12.45 -16.50 -8.27
C GLY A 62 11.13 -15.76 -8.47
N SER A 63 11.00 -14.56 -7.90
CA SER A 63 9.82 -13.72 -8.08
C SER A 63 9.67 -13.21 -9.52
N GLY A 64 10.77 -12.88 -10.20
CA GLY A 64 10.76 -12.49 -11.61
C GLY A 64 10.27 -13.60 -12.53
N VAL A 65 10.79 -14.82 -12.35
CA VAL A 65 10.32 -15.98 -13.12
C VAL A 65 8.85 -16.26 -12.83
N ALA A 66 8.44 -16.23 -11.56
CA ALA A 66 7.04 -16.46 -11.18
C ALA A 66 6.10 -15.40 -11.75
N ALA A 67 6.46 -14.12 -11.68
CA ALA A 67 5.69 -13.01 -12.24
C ALA A 67 5.59 -13.09 -13.78
N LEU A 68 6.64 -13.58 -14.45
CA LEU A 68 6.59 -13.82 -15.90
C LEU A 68 5.73 -15.01 -16.27
N GLN A 69 5.66 -16.04 -15.42
CA GLN A 69 4.82 -17.23 -15.62
C GLN A 69 3.34 -16.93 -15.37
N ASP A 70 3.05 -16.19 -14.31
CA ASP A 70 1.72 -15.76 -13.93
C ASP A 70 1.73 -14.28 -13.47
N PRO A 71 1.35 -13.33 -14.35
CA PRO A 71 1.38 -11.91 -14.03
C PRO A 71 0.29 -11.49 -13.03
N TYR A 72 -0.71 -12.34 -12.78
CA TYR A 72 -1.73 -12.10 -11.75
C TYR A 72 -1.25 -12.47 -10.34
N ARG A 73 -0.03 -13.03 -10.22
CA ARG A 73 0.68 -13.15 -8.95
C ARG A 73 1.28 -11.81 -8.52
N HIS A 74 0.40 -10.90 -8.09
CA HIS A 74 0.77 -9.57 -7.61
C HIS A 74 1.77 -9.61 -6.44
N ASP A 75 1.76 -10.69 -5.65
CA ASP A 75 2.75 -10.95 -4.59
C ASP A 75 4.17 -11.10 -5.14
N MET A 76 4.34 -11.77 -6.27
CA MET A 76 5.64 -11.96 -6.91
C MET A 76 6.12 -10.68 -7.61
N VAL A 77 5.20 -9.95 -8.24
CA VAL A 77 5.50 -8.62 -8.80
C VAL A 77 5.96 -7.66 -7.70
N ALA A 78 5.31 -7.70 -6.53
CA ALA A 78 5.67 -6.94 -5.35
C ALA A 78 7.09 -7.29 -4.85
N VAL A 79 7.40 -8.57 -4.68
CA VAL A 79 8.74 -9.05 -4.27
C VAL A 79 9.82 -8.64 -5.27
N LEU A 80 9.54 -8.76 -6.57
CA LEU A 80 10.47 -8.35 -7.63
C LEU A 80 10.77 -6.85 -7.53
N GLY A 81 9.74 -6.03 -7.29
CA GLY A 81 9.90 -4.59 -7.09
C GLY A 81 10.79 -4.24 -5.89
N GLU A 82 10.60 -4.89 -4.74
CA GLU A 82 11.39 -4.63 -3.53
C GLU A 82 12.85 -5.06 -3.70
N THR A 83 13.08 -6.22 -4.30
CA THR A 83 14.40 -6.83 -4.40
C THR A 83 15.28 -6.21 -5.50
N THR A 84 14.67 -5.56 -6.50
CA THR A 84 15.39 -4.90 -7.60
C THR A 84 15.37 -3.37 -7.51
N GLY A 85 14.49 -2.79 -6.69
CA GLY A 85 14.19 -1.36 -6.70
C GLY A 85 15.16 -0.45 -5.95
N HIS A 86 16.16 -0.97 -5.23
CA HIS A 86 16.92 -0.17 -4.25
C HIS A 86 17.48 1.16 -4.79
N LEU A 87 18.18 1.14 -5.94
CA LEU A 87 18.73 2.37 -6.53
C LEU A 87 17.63 3.33 -7.02
N ALA A 88 16.56 2.80 -7.59
CA ALA A 88 15.41 3.60 -8.03
C ALA A 88 14.71 4.26 -6.83
N LEU A 89 14.56 3.52 -5.71
CA LEU A 89 13.97 4.04 -4.48
C LEU A 89 14.81 5.16 -3.86
N ILE A 90 16.15 5.05 -3.88
CA ILE A 90 17.04 6.14 -3.45
C ILE A 90 16.78 7.39 -4.31
N ASN A 91 16.80 7.24 -5.63
CA ASN A 91 16.57 8.36 -6.54
C ASN A 91 15.18 8.97 -6.37
N LEU A 92 14.16 8.15 -6.12
CA LEU A 92 12.80 8.63 -5.87
C LEU A 92 12.70 9.40 -4.56
N ARG A 93 13.20 8.83 -3.47
CA ARG A 93 13.26 9.51 -2.16
C ARG A 93 13.99 10.84 -2.29
N ASP A 94 15.12 10.88 -2.96
CA ASP A 94 15.91 12.10 -3.10
C ASP A 94 15.18 13.14 -3.97
N ARG A 95 14.46 12.71 -5.02
CA ARG A 95 13.56 13.60 -5.77
C ARG A 95 12.42 14.14 -4.90
N MET A 96 11.79 13.30 -4.09
CA MET A 96 10.73 13.69 -3.16
C MET A 96 11.25 14.71 -2.13
N ARG A 97 12.43 14.48 -1.55
CA ARG A 97 13.05 15.42 -0.58
C ARG A 97 13.34 16.80 -1.19
N ASN A 98 13.62 16.86 -2.48
CA ASN A 98 13.91 18.09 -3.20
C ASN A 98 12.64 18.80 -3.73
N ASP A 99 11.46 18.21 -3.56
CA ASP A 99 10.17 18.82 -3.89
C ASP A 99 9.40 19.15 -2.60
N PRO A 100 8.80 20.35 -2.46
CA PRO A 100 8.08 20.71 -1.23
C PRO A 100 6.92 19.76 -0.87
N GLU A 101 6.17 19.27 -1.87
CA GLU A 101 5.04 18.36 -1.70
C GLU A 101 5.55 16.95 -1.37
N GLY A 102 6.56 16.49 -2.12
CA GLY A 102 7.25 15.23 -1.86
C GLY A 102 7.86 15.17 -0.45
N TYR A 103 8.48 16.26 0.01
CA TYR A 103 9.03 16.37 1.35
C TYR A 103 7.94 16.25 2.41
N THR A 104 6.81 16.94 2.24
CA THR A 104 5.65 16.80 3.14
C THR A 104 5.14 15.36 3.18
N ILE A 105 5.05 14.66 2.03
CA ILE A 105 4.67 13.24 1.98
C ILE A 105 5.64 12.37 2.77
N LEU A 106 6.96 12.63 2.66
CA LEU A 106 7.95 11.89 3.43
C LEU A 106 7.82 12.14 4.94
N ILE A 107 7.47 13.36 5.37
CA ILE A 107 7.31 13.68 6.79
C ILE A 107 5.98 13.15 7.35
N GLU A 108 4.86 13.44 6.70
CA GLU A 108 3.52 13.11 7.18
C GLU A 108 3.19 11.61 7.02
N ARG A 109 3.91 10.92 6.12
CA ARG A 109 3.75 9.50 5.83
C ARG A 109 2.27 9.10 5.56
N PRO A 110 1.47 9.86 4.77
CA PRO A 110 0.07 9.53 4.54
C PRO A 110 -0.09 8.14 3.89
N ARG A 111 -1.17 7.45 4.24
CA ARG A 111 -1.51 6.10 3.77
C ARG A 111 -2.82 6.13 3.00
N ILE A 112 -2.92 5.39 1.91
CA ILE A 112 -4.20 5.16 1.21
C ILE A 112 -4.71 3.78 1.60
N ARG A 113 -5.61 3.77 2.58
CA ARG A 113 -6.32 2.59 3.08
C ARG A 113 -7.81 2.85 3.10
N LEU A 114 -8.61 1.79 3.17
CA LEU A 114 -10.06 1.94 3.34
C LEU A 114 -10.40 2.77 4.59
N SER A 115 -9.65 2.57 5.68
CA SER A 115 -9.81 3.30 6.94
C SER A 115 -9.52 4.80 6.86
N THR A 116 -8.80 5.24 5.83
CA THR A 116 -8.41 6.65 5.64
C THR A 116 -9.27 7.36 4.60
N LEU A 117 -10.07 6.61 3.83
CA LEU A 117 -10.92 7.15 2.78
C LEU A 117 -12.36 7.31 3.28
N ASP A 118 -12.97 8.45 3.00
CA ASP A 118 -14.40 8.69 3.22
C ASP A 118 -15.17 8.29 1.96
N LEU A 119 -15.54 7.01 1.88
CA LEU A 119 -16.25 6.48 0.71
C LEU A 119 -17.62 7.14 0.50
N SER A 120 -18.32 7.50 1.57
CA SER A 120 -19.61 8.19 1.50
C SER A 120 -19.45 9.57 0.85
N LYS A 121 -18.40 10.30 1.25
CA LYS A 121 -18.06 11.57 0.61
C LYS A 121 -17.67 11.37 -0.84
N MET A 122 -16.82 10.39 -1.16
CA MET A 122 -16.42 10.08 -2.54
C MET A 122 -17.63 9.75 -3.42
N ALA A 123 -18.61 9.00 -2.89
CA ALA A 123 -19.86 8.69 -3.57
C ALA A 123 -20.71 9.94 -3.83
N SER A 124 -20.67 10.94 -2.94
CA SER A 124 -21.42 12.19 -3.11
C SER A 124 -20.78 13.18 -4.10
N LEU A 125 -19.54 12.95 -4.53
CA LEU A 125 -18.86 13.85 -5.45
C LEU A 125 -19.47 13.77 -6.87
N PRO A 126 -19.41 14.86 -7.67
CA PRO A 126 -19.90 14.85 -9.04
C PRO A 126 -19.20 13.79 -9.92
N ASP A 127 -19.93 13.23 -10.88
CA ASP A 127 -19.37 12.34 -11.90
C ASP A 127 -18.23 13.04 -12.66
N GLY A 128 -17.18 12.28 -13.00
CA GLY A 128 -15.95 12.82 -13.58
C GLY A 128 -14.99 13.47 -12.59
N SER A 129 -15.36 13.66 -11.32
CA SER A 129 -14.39 14.02 -10.28
C SER A 129 -13.51 12.81 -9.93
N PHE A 130 -12.25 13.05 -9.60
CA PHE A 130 -11.29 11.97 -9.36
C PHE A 130 -11.74 11.01 -8.25
N GLY A 131 -12.24 11.53 -7.12
CA GLY A 131 -12.71 10.68 -6.02
C GLY A 131 -13.92 9.82 -6.39
N ARG A 132 -14.85 10.35 -7.19
CA ARG A 132 -16.01 9.61 -7.69
C ARG A 132 -15.59 8.51 -8.67
N GLU A 133 -14.69 8.83 -9.60
CA GLU A 133 -14.17 7.88 -10.58
C GLU A 133 -13.30 6.80 -9.93
N TYR A 134 -12.53 7.13 -8.90
CA TYR A 134 -11.74 6.15 -8.16
C TYR A 134 -12.64 5.18 -7.37
N LEU A 135 -13.70 5.68 -6.73
CA LEU A 135 -14.69 4.80 -6.10
C LEU A 135 -15.28 3.83 -7.12
N ARG A 136 -15.70 4.33 -8.29
CA ARG A 136 -16.23 3.49 -9.37
C ARG A 136 -15.21 2.45 -9.85
N PHE A 137 -13.94 2.83 -9.98
CA PHE A 137 -12.87 1.90 -10.33
C PHE A 137 -12.74 0.76 -9.30
N LEU A 138 -12.76 1.06 -8.00
CA LEU A 138 -12.68 0.05 -6.95
C LEU A 138 -13.88 -0.92 -7.02
N GLU A 139 -15.08 -0.40 -7.23
CA GLU A 139 -16.33 -1.18 -7.35
C GLU A 139 -16.34 -2.07 -8.60
N ASP A 140 -16.03 -1.50 -9.77
CA ASP A 140 -16.05 -2.19 -11.07
C ASP A 140 -15.03 -3.34 -11.14
N ASN A 141 -13.88 -3.18 -10.47
CA ASN A 141 -12.81 -4.18 -10.46
C ASN A 141 -12.86 -5.11 -9.24
N HIS A 142 -13.81 -4.89 -8.32
CA HIS A 142 -13.93 -5.64 -7.06
C HIS A 142 -12.63 -5.67 -6.23
N VAL A 143 -11.92 -4.54 -6.17
CA VAL A 143 -10.67 -4.37 -5.42
C VAL A 143 -10.84 -3.37 -4.27
N THR A 144 -9.97 -3.47 -3.27
CA THR A 144 -9.87 -2.49 -2.17
C THR A 144 -8.42 -1.99 -2.05
N PRO A 145 -8.19 -0.72 -1.66
CA PRO A 145 -6.85 -0.21 -1.39
C PRO A 145 -6.04 -1.09 -0.42
N ASP A 146 -6.72 -1.78 0.49
CA ASP A 146 -6.11 -2.64 1.50
C ASP A 146 -5.58 -3.97 0.92
N THR A 147 -5.88 -4.31 -0.34
CA THR A 147 -5.33 -5.52 -0.99
C THR A 147 -3.83 -5.41 -1.31
N ARG A 148 -3.26 -4.19 -1.26
CA ARG A 148 -1.86 -3.95 -1.58
C ARG A 148 -0.96 -4.49 -0.46
N ALA A 149 -0.18 -5.51 -0.78
CA ALA A 149 0.72 -6.16 0.16
C ALA A 149 1.71 -5.16 0.79
N ASP A 150 1.91 -5.28 2.11
CA ASP A 150 2.94 -4.54 2.83
C ASP A 150 4.34 -4.90 2.32
N VAL A 151 5.23 -3.91 2.28
CA VAL A 151 6.66 -4.08 1.95
C VAL A 151 7.37 -4.89 3.04
N LYS A 152 8.33 -5.74 2.67
CA LYS A 152 8.99 -6.68 3.60
C LYS A 152 10.51 -6.76 3.47
N PHE A 153 11.06 -6.58 2.27
CA PHE A 153 12.44 -6.92 1.88
C PHE A 153 13.27 -5.67 1.51
N VAL A 154 12.77 -4.47 1.81
CA VAL A 154 13.52 -3.22 1.69
C VAL A 154 14.21 -2.94 3.02
N ASP A 155 15.54 -2.85 3.02
CA ASP A 155 16.36 -2.70 4.23
C ASP A 155 16.64 -1.23 4.60
N ASP A 156 15.60 -0.39 4.50
CA ASP A 156 15.59 1.01 4.93
C ASP A 156 14.13 1.43 5.14
N GLU A 157 13.79 2.01 6.29
CA GLU A 157 12.39 2.36 6.65
C GLU A 157 11.79 3.38 5.68
N GLU A 158 12.55 4.41 5.32
CA GLU A 158 12.04 5.47 4.46
C GLU A 158 11.88 4.98 3.03
N LEU A 159 12.84 4.19 2.52
CA LEU A 159 12.70 3.57 1.20
C LEU A 159 11.56 2.55 1.18
N ALA A 160 11.31 1.84 2.29
CA ALA A 160 10.16 0.95 2.42
C ALA A 160 8.85 1.74 2.35
N TYR A 161 8.79 2.92 3.00
CA TYR A 161 7.65 3.82 2.86
C TYR A 161 7.45 4.28 1.41
N VAL A 162 8.50 4.71 0.71
CA VAL A 162 8.43 5.14 -0.71
C VAL A 162 7.94 3.99 -1.59
N MET A 163 8.47 2.77 -1.40
CA MET A 163 8.03 1.59 -2.14
C MET A 163 6.57 1.24 -1.85
N GLN A 164 6.14 1.39 -0.61
CA GLN A 164 4.76 1.13 -0.22
C GLN A 164 3.80 2.18 -0.77
N ARG A 165 4.21 3.45 -0.78
CA ARG A 165 3.46 4.55 -1.39
C ARG A 165 3.25 4.30 -2.87
N TYR A 166 4.28 3.86 -3.58
CA TYR A 166 4.18 3.43 -4.98
C TYR A 166 3.09 2.35 -5.19
N ARG A 167 2.99 1.35 -4.31
CA ARG A 167 1.94 0.32 -4.40
C ARG A 167 0.54 0.89 -4.21
N GLU A 168 0.39 1.77 -3.24
CA GLU A 168 -0.90 2.37 -2.88
C GLU A 168 -1.45 3.29 -3.97
N VAL A 169 -0.59 3.96 -4.74
CA VAL A 169 -1.03 4.85 -5.82
C VAL A 169 -1.30 4.13 -7.14
N HIS A 170 -0.95 2.85 -7.29
CA HIS A 170 -1.12 2.13 -8.55
C HIS A 170 -2.57 2.14 -9.07
N ASP A 171 -3.56 1.84 -8.21
CA ASP A 171 -4.98 1.87 -8.60
C ASP A 171 -5.48 3.29 -8.90
N LEU A 172 -4.89 4.30 -8.25
CA LEU A 172 -5.12 5.70 -8.58
C LEU A 172 -4.62 6.03 -9.99
N LEU A 173 -3.50 5.45 -10.42
CA LEU A 173 -2.95 5.64 -11.76
C LEU A 173 -3.85 5.05 -12.85
N HIS A 174 -4.45 3.87 -12.60
CA HIS A 174 -5.47 3.32 -13.50
C HIS A 174 -6.63 4.29 -13.69
N THR A 175 -7.15 4.82 -12.58
CA THR A 175 -8.26 5.79 -12.59
C THR A 175 -7.89 7.07 -13.32
N LEU A 176 -6.72 7.64 -13.00
CA LEU A 176 -6.23 8.88 -13.58
C LEU A 176 -6.02 8.78 -15.09
N LEU A 177 -5.41 7.68 -15.53
CA LEU A 177 -5.10 7.46 -16.94
C LEU A 177 -6.30 6.92 -17.72
N GLY A 178 -7.39 6.55 -17.05
CA GLY A 178 -8.55 5.89 -17.65
C GLY A 178 -8.20 4.52 -18.24
N MET A 179 -7.22 3.83 -17.66
CA MET A 179 -6.73 2.54 -18.16
C MET A 179 -7.43 1.39 -17.42
N PRO A 180 -8.03 0.41 -18.13
CA PRO A 180 -8.61 -0.77 -17.50
C PRO A 180 -7.52 -1.69 -16.91
N THR A 181 -7.92 -2.67 -16.10
CA THR A 181 -7.05 -3.70 -15.50
C THR A 181 -6.84 -4.92 -16.41
N ASN A 182 -7.08 -4.77 -17.72
CA ASN A 182 -6.73 -5.79 -18.71
C ASN A 182 -5.24 -5.69 -19.05
N MET A 183 -4.69 -6.71 -19.72
CA MET A 183 -3.26 -6.78 -20.05
C MET A 183 -2.72 -5.51 -20.74
N LEU A 184 -3.47 -4.92 -21.66
CA LEU A 184 -3.03 -3.71 -22.36
C LEU A 184 -3.01 -2.50 -21.44
N GLY A 185 -4.04 -2.33 -20.60
CA GLY A 185 -4.11 -1.24 -19.63
C GLY A 185 -3.03 -1.36 -18.55
N GLU A 186 -2.78 -2.57 -18.05
CA GLU A 186 -1.65 -2.86 -17.14
C GLU A 186 -0.31 -2.48 -17.76
N VAL A 187 -0.05 -2.89 -19.01
CA VAL A 187 1.19 -2.52 -19.73
C VAL A 187 1.31 -1.01 -19.90
N ALA A 188 0.22 -0.32 -20.23
CA ALA A 188 0.21 1.14 -20.37
C ALA A 188 0.54 1.84 -19.04
N VAL A 189 -0.08 1.41 -17.94
CA VAL A 189 0.23 1.91 -16.59
C VAL A 189 1.68 1.59 -16.23
N LYS A 190 2.20 0.40 -16.55
CA LYS A 190 3.60 0.03 -16.29
C LYS A 190 4.59 0.91 -17.05
N TRP A 191 4.30 1.31 -18.29
CA TRP A 191 5.12 2.29 -19.00
C TRP A 191 5.14 3.65 -18.30
N PHE A 192 3.99 4.13 -17.86
CA PHE A 192 3.88 5.37 -17.10
C PHE A 192 4.66 5.28 -15.78
N GLU A 193 4.46 4.21 -15.02
CA GLU A 193 5.18 3.93 -13.79
C GLU A 193 6.68 3.82 -14.01
N ALA A 194 7.14 3.14 -15.07
CA ALA A 194 8.56 3.00 -15.38
C ALA A 194 9.21 4.36 -15.65
N ALA A 195 8.53 5.22 -16.42
CA ALA A 195 9.01 6.56 -16.71
C ALA A 195 9.07 7.45 -15.45
N GLN A 196 8.11 7.31 -14.54
CA GLN A 196 8.02 8.13 -13.32
C GLN A 196 8.95 7.64 -12.20
N THR A 197 8.98 6.32 -11.98
CA THR A 197 9.63 5.67 -10.83
C THR A 197 11.08 5.27 -11.12
N GLY A 198 11.38 4.86 -12.36
CA GLY A 198 12.61 4.14 -12.69
C GLY A 198 12.72 2.74 -12.05
N LEU A 199 11.65 2.22 -11.44
CA LEU A 199 11.66 0.88 -10.83
C LEU A 199 11.87 -0.19 -11.91
N PRO A 200 12.86 -1.09 -11.76
CA PRO A 200 13.13 -2.13 -12.76
C PRO A 200 11.93 -3.04 -13.04
N MET A 201 11.17 -3.39 -12.00
CA MET A 201 9.96 -4.20 -12.16
C MET A 201 8.95 -3.55 -13.12
N CYS A 202 8.74 -2.23 -13.04
CA CYS A 202 7.81 -1.53 -13.92
C CYS A 202 8.27 -1.60 -15.36
N ALA A 203 9.57 -1.35 -15.61
CA ALA A 203 10.15 -1.44 -16.95
C ALA A 203 10.06 -2.87 -17.51
N LEU A 204 10.36 -3.89 -16.69
CA LEU A 204 10.23 -5.29 -17.09
C LEU A 204 8.78 -5.65 -17.41
N GLY A 205 7.81 -5.24 -16.59
CA GLY A 205 6.38 -5.45 -16.86
C GLY A 205 5.92 -4.76 -18.14
N ALA A 206 6.39 -3.54 -18.38
CA ALA A 206 6.08 -2.77 -19.58
C ALA A 206 6.64 -3.40 -20.88
N VAL A 207 7.86 -3.96 -20.81
CA VAL A 207 8.55 -4.57 -21.95
C VAL A 207 8.09 -6.01 -22.21
N LEU A 208 7.88 -6.79 -21.15
CA LEU A 208 7.59 -8.23 -21.25
C LEU A 208 6.10 -8.54 -21.23
N GLY A 209 5.25 -7.66 -20.68
CA GLY A 209 3.79 -7.81 -20.71
C GLY A 209 3.19 -8.01 -22.11
N PRO A 210 3.63 -7.27 -23.15
CA PRO A 210 3.17 -7.47 -24.52
C PRO A 210 3.42 -8.86 -25.10
N LEU A 211 4.39 -9.62 -24.59
CA LEU A 211 4.70 -10.99 -25.07
C LEU A 211 3.54 -11.97 -24.84
N ARG A 212 2.56 -11.60 -24.00
CA ARG A 212 1.36 -12.40 -23.72
C ARG A 212 0.09 -11.90 -24.41
N LEU A 213 0.19 -10.87 -25.25
CA LEU A 213 -0.92 -10.48 -26.12
C LEU A 213 -1.06 -11.55 -27.22
N ASN A 214 -2.06 -12.42 -27.07
CA ASN A 214 -2.41 -13.39 -28.11
C ASN A 214 -2.83 -12.63 -29.39
N THR A 215 -2.30 -13.02 -30.55
CA THR A 215 -2.55 -12.37 -31.86
C THR A 215 -3.96 -12.63 -32.44
N SER A 216 -4.89 -13.19 -31.68
CA SER A 216 -6.27 -13.36 -32.13
C SER A 216 -7.05 -12.06 -31.90
N TRP A 217 -6.81 -11.08 -32.75
CA TRP A 217 -7.69 -9.93 -32.93
C TRP A 217 -8.74 -10.27 -34.01
N PRO A 218 -10.02 -10.45 -33.69
CA PRO A 218 -11.06 -10.46 -34.71
C PRO A 218 -11.31 -9.01 -35.14
N GLY A 219 -10.96 -8.66 -36.39
CA GLY A 219 -11.37 -7.40 -37.01
C GLY A 219 -10.27 -6.34 -37.17
N VAL A 220 -9.15 -6.69 -37.81
CA VAL A 220 -8.30 -5.68 -38.48
C VAL A 220 -8.46 -5.83 -39.98
N ASP A 221 -9.55 -5.29 -40.52
CA ASP A 221 -9.57 -4.88 -41.92
C ASP A 221 -8.84 -3.53 -42.00
N GLY A 222 -7.95 -3.42 -42.97
CA GLY A 222 -6.91 -2.39 -43.07
C GLY A 222 -7.29 -0.97 -42.68
N GLY A 223 -6.41 -0.34 -41.88
CA GLY A 223 -6.30 1.11 -41.78
C GLY A 223 -6.87 1.71 -40.49
N GLY A 224 -6.04 1.78 -39.46
CA GLY A 224 -6.29 2.65 -38.31
C GLY A 224 -5.78 2.07 -37.01
N PHE A 225 -4.64 2.58 -36.51
CA PHE A 225 -4.45 2.63 -35.06
C PHE A 225 -5.72 3.26 -34.46
N PRO A 226 -6.38 2.63 -33.47
CA PRO A 226 -7.36 3.36 -32.68
C PRO A 226 -6.64 4.60 -32.16
N LYS A 227 -7.30 5.75 -32.22
CA LYS A 227 -6.81 6.99 -31.59
C LYS A 227 -6.73 6.77 -30.07
N LEU A 228 -5.69 6.05 -29.61
CA LEU A 228 -5.13 6.22 -28.28
C LEU A 228 -4.79 7.70 -28.20
N PHE A 229 -5.22 8.38 -27.13
CA PHE A 229 -5.26 9.84 -27.01
C PHE A 229 -6.46 10.48 -27.71
N ASN A 230 -7.65 10.24 -27.16
CA ASN A 230 -8.65 11.31 -27.16
C ASN A 230 -8.13 12.42 -26.23
N HIS A 231 -8.08 13.67 -26.72
CA HIS A 231 -7.42 14.84 -26.14
C HIS A 231 -8.02 15.36 -24.80
N LYS A 232 -8.35 14.49 -23.85
CA LYS A 232 -8.63 14.92 -22.48
C LYS A 232 -7.34 14.81 -21.68
N THR A 233 -6.56 15.89 -21.72
CA THR A 233 -5.45 16.13 -20.81
C THR A 233 -6.02 16.20 -19.39
N PHE A 234 -5.91 15.12 -18.62
CA PHE A 234 -6.20 15.15 -17.19
C PHE A 234 -4.89 15.38 -16.44
N THR A 235 -4.77 16.55 -15.80
CA THR A 235 -3.70 16.86 -14.86
C THR A 235 -4.19 16.50 -13.46
N VAL A 236 -3.49 15.61 -12.75
CA VAL A 236 -3.69 15.42 -11.30
C VAL A 236 -2.54 16.07 -10.55
N THR A 237 -2.91 17.02 -9.69
CA THR A 237 -2.07 17.57 -8.63
C THR A 237 -2.69 17.12 -7.32
N VAL A 238 -1.96 16.38 -6.48
CA VAL A 238 -2.46 15.91 -5.18
C VAL A 238 -2.05 16.91 -4.08
N HIS A 239 -2.73 18.05 -3.99
CA HIS A 239 -2.53 18.93 -2.84
C HIS A 239 -3.11 18.28 -1.56
N VAL A 240 -2.25 17.71 -0.72
CA VAL A 240 -2.58 17.46 0.70
C VAL A 240 -2.18 18.72 1.46
N SER A 241 -3.17 19.46 1.97
CA SER A 241 -2.92 20.64 2.81
C SER A 241 -3.88 20.63 3.99
N GLY A 242 -3.33 20.45 5.19
CA GLY A 242 -3.94 20.86 6.46
C GLY A 242 -4.90 19.88 7.14
N PRO A 243 -5.06 20.00 8.47
CA PRO A 243 -5.87 19.09 9.27
C PRO A 243 -7.36 19.38 9.03
N LEU A 244 -8.13 18.30 8.82
CA LEU A 244 -9.58 18.26 8.58
C LEU A 244 -10.07 18.82 7.22
N GLY A 245 -10.33 17.90 6.28
CA GLY A 245 -11.64 17.87 5.63
C GLY A 245 -11.83 18.50 4.25
N SER A 246 -10.83 19.10 3.60
CA SER A 246 -11.01 19.64 2.25
C SER A 246 -9.80 19.36 1.33
N ALA A 247 -9.93 18.31 0.50
CA ALA A 247 -9.06 18.13 -0.66
C ALA A 247 -9.64 18.96 -1.81
N GLU A 248 -9.03 20.10 -2.10
CA GLU A 248 -9.38 20.96 -3.23
C GLU A 248 -8.50 20.57 -4.42
N TRP A 249 -9.11 19.98 -5.45
CA TRP A 249 -8.43 19.45 -6.63
C TRP A 249 -8.47 20.50 -7.76
N ALA A 250 -7.42 21.31 -7.91
CA ALA A 250 -7.36 22.36 -8.93
C ALA A 250 -6.57 21.91 -10.19
N ALA A 251 -7.13 22.19 -11.38
CA ALA A 251 -6.52 21.91 -12.67
C ALA A 251 -5.44 22.96 -13.04
N GLY A 252 -4.24 22.49 -13.42
CA GLY A 252 -3.12 23.32 -13.87
C GLY A 252 -2.34 22.67 -15.03
N PRO A 253 -1.36 23.36 -15.63
CA PRO A 253 -0.59 22.85 -16.76
C PRO A 253 0.29 21.65 -16.37
N LEU A 254 0.48 20.73 -17.33
CA LEU A 254 1.26 19.49 -17.21
C LEU A 254 2.65 19.74 -16.60
N ARG A 255 2.91 19.15 -15.42
CA ARG A 255 4.27 19.01 -14.85
C ARG A 255 4.59 17.52 -14.63
N PRO A 256 5.73 16.99 -15.07
CA PRO A 256 5.96 15.54 -15.15
C PRO A 256 6.22 14.79 -13.82
N GLN A 257 5.74 15.20 -12.64
CA GLN A 257 6.35 14.74 -11.37
C GLN A 257 5.47 14.51 -10.11
N ARG A 258 4.13 14.45 -10.17
CA ARG A 258 3.32 14.57 -8.92
C ARG A 258 2.39 13.41 -8.57
N LEU A 259 2.94 12.21 -8.36
CA LEU A 259 2.21 11.08 -7.75
C LEU A 259 3.05 10.17 -6.85
N LEU A 260 4.35 10.45 -6.71
CA LEU A 260 5.26 9.72 -5.85
C LEU A 260 5.83 10.66 -4.81
#